data_AF-A0A7L2I8E1-F1
#
_entry.id   AF-A0A7L2I8E1-F1
#
_cell.length_a   1.000
_cell.length_b   1.000
_cell.length_c   1.000
_cell.angle_alpha   90.00
_cell.angle_beta   90.00
_cell.angle_gamma   90.00
#
_symmetry.space_group_name_H-M   'P 1'
#
loop_
_entity.id
_entity.type
_entity.pdbx_description
1 polymer ?
#
loop_
_entity_poly.entity_id
_entity_poly.type
_entity_poly.pdbx_seq_one_letter_code
_entity_poly.pdbx_strand_id
1 'polypeptide(L)'
;IGNFPIFSSVIPNCQFRSKTARLKTFTANQLDEIKDPSGLFYILPFQKGYLVNWDVQRQVWDYLFGKEMYQVDFVDTNIIITEPYFNFTSIQESMNEILFEEYQFQAVLRVNAGALSAHRYFRDNPSELCCIIVDSGYSFTHIVPYCRSKKKKEAIIRINVGGKLLTNHLKEIISYRQLHVMDETHVINQVKEDVCYVSQDFYKDMDIAKLKGEDNTVMVDYVLPDFSTIKKGFCKPREEMVLSGKYKTGEQ
;
A
#
# COMPACT_ATOMS: atom_id res chain seq x y z
N ILE A 1 4.42 30.82 -14.23
CA ILE A 1 4.97 29.53 -13.73
C ILE A 1 4.13 28.46 -14.40
N GLY A 2 4.71 27.74 -15.36
CA GLY A 2 3.97 26.92 -16.31
C GLY A 2 3.10 25.88 -15.62
N ASN A 3 1.84 25.76 -16.05
CA ASN A 3 0.99 24.61 -15.76
C ASN A 3 1.58 23.41 -16.51
N PHE A 4 2.55 22.74 -15.90
CA PHE A 4 2.88 21.38 -16.30
C PHE A 4 1.71 20.49 -15.88
N PRO A 5 1.18 19.64 -16.78
CA PRO A 5 0.21 18.64 -16.39
C PRO A 5 0.83 17.75 -15.31
N ILE A 6 0.29 17.81 -14.10
CA ILE A 6 0.72 16.96 -12.99
C ILE A 6 0.11 15.57 -13.25
N PHE A 7 0.89 14.69 -13.88
CA PHE A 7 0.52 13.28 -14.00
C PHE A 7 0.80 12.57 -12.68
N SER A 8 -0.18 12.58 -11.76
CA SER A 8 -0.12 11.74 -10.57
C SER A 8 -0.63 10.34 -10.90
N SER A 9 0.23 9.34 -10.84
CA SER A 9 -0.18 7.93 -10.85
C SER A 9 0.22 7.25 -9.55
N VAL A 10 -0.57 6.27 -9.13
CA VAL A 10 -0.27 5.42 -7.99
C VAL A 10 0.11 4.05 -8.53
N ILE A 11 1.36 3.65 -8.33
CA ILE A 11 1.89 2.42 -8.88
C ILE A 11 2.39 1.52 -7.73
N PRO A 12 2.04 0.22 -7.72
CA PRO A 12 2.55 -0.71 -6.72
C PRO A 12 4.07 -0.80 -6.79
N ASN A 13 4.75 -0.55 -5.66
CA ASN A 13 6.20 -0.73 -5.57
C ASN A 13 6.57 -2.18 -5.25
N CYS A 14 6.26 -3.09 -6.17
CA CYS A 14 6.55 -4.50 -6.04
C CYS A 14 6.70 -5.18 -7.40
N GLN A 15 7.27 -6.38 -7.35
CA GLN A 15 7.26 -7.31 -8.46
C GLN A 15 6.34 -8.48 -8.17
N PHE A 16 5.63 -8.92 -9.20
CA PHE A 16 4.79 -10.09 -9.18
C PHE A 16 5.48 -11.20 -9.95
N ARG A 17 5.54 -12.38 -9.37
CA ARG A 17 6.01 -13.58 -10.06
C ARG A 17 4.94 -14.64 -10.00
N SER A 18 4.68 -15.27 -11.14
CA SER A 18 3.76 -16.41 -11.24
C SER A 18 4.51 -17.71 -10.95
N LYS A 19 3.91 -18.56 -10.11
CA LYS A 19 4.43 -19.90 -9.79
C LYS A 19 4.27 -20.87 -10.97
N THR A 20 3.26 -20.67 -11.81
CA THR A 20 2.81 -21.59 -12.87
C THR A 20 3.33 -21.21 -14.26
N ALA A 21 3.52 -19.91 -14.53
CA ALA A 21 3.94 -19.42 -15.85
C ALA A 21 5.45 -19.07 -15.90
N ARG A 22 6.31 -20.05 -16.17
CA ARG A 22 7.73 -19.88 -16.57
C ARG A 22 8.53 -18.76 -15.86
N LEU A 23 8.30 -18.52 -14.56
CA LEU A 23 8.98 -17.49 -13.77
C LEU A 23 9.00 -16.09 -14.43
N LYS A 24 7.97 -15.74 -15.22
CA LYS A 24 7.87 -14.38 -15.74
C LYS A 24 7.68 -13.42 -14.57
N THR A 25 8.54 -12.40 -14.52
CA THR A 25 8.46 -11.32 -13.55
C THR A 25 7.70 -10.17 -14.19
N PHE A 26 6.65 -9.73 -13.51
CA PHE A 26 5.84 -8.58 -13.88
C PHE A 26 6.12 -7.49 -12.87
N THR A 27 6.33 -6.27 -13.36
CA THR A 27 6.71 -5.13 -12.52
C THR A 27 5.53 -4.19 -12.39
N ALA A 28 5.27 -3.70 -11.18
CA ALA A 28 4.42 -2.54 -10.96
C ALA A 28 2.96 -2.68 -11.47
N ASN A 29 2.60 -2.03 -12.57
CA ASN A 29 1.22 -1.96 -13.09
C ASN A 29 0.91 -3.05 -14.12
N GLN A 30 1.87 -3.91 -14.47
CA GLN A 30 1.67 -5.04 -15.38
C GLN A 30 0.79 -6.15 -14.81
N LEU A 31 0.21 -5.95 -13.61
CA LEU A 31 -0.70 -6.90 -12.99
C LEU A 31 -1.94 -7.15 -13.87
N ASP A 32 -2.43 -6.12 -14.56
CA ASP A 32 -3.61 -6.23 -15.44
C ASP A 32 -3.34 -7.11 -16.69
N GLU A 33 -2.07 -7.26 -17.07
CA GLU A 33 -1.63 -8.11 -18.19
C GLU A 33 -1.56 -9.59 -17.80
N ILE A 34 -1.65 -9.90 -16.50
CA ILE A 34 -1.59 -11.27 -15.99
C ILE A 34 -2.92 -11.95 -16.29
N LYS A 35 -2.87 -12.95 -17.18
CA LYS A 35 -4.05 -13.75 -17.58
C LYS A 35 -4.57 -14.65 -16.46
N ASP A 36 -3.68 -15.15 -15.60
CA ASP A 36 -4.00 -15.99 -14.46
C ASP A 36 -3.21 -15.53 -13.23
N PRO A 37 -3.81 -14.70 -12.36
CA PRO A 37 -3.20 -14.25 -11.11
C PRO A 37 -3.14 -15.33 -10.01
N SER A 38 -3.61 -16.55 -10.26
CA SER A 38 -3.58 -17.60 -9.23
C SER A 38 -2.13 -17.97 -8.87
N GLY A 39 -1.82 -18.01 -7.57
CA GLY A 39 -0.48 -18.32 -7.08
C GLY A 39 0.58 -17.26 -7.39
N LEU A 40 0.20 -15.99 -7.52
CA LEU A 40 1.15 -14.87 -7.58
C LEU A 40 1.84 -14.66 -6.23
N PHE A 41 3.16 -14.60 -6.25
CA PHE A 41 3.93 -14.13 -5.10
C PHE A 41 4.47 -12.73 -5.37
N TYR A 42 4.29 -11.85 -4.39
CA TYR A 42 4.81 -10.49 -4.41
C TYR A 42 6.22 -10.47 -3.79
N ILE A 43 7.16 -9.90 -4.53
CA ILE A 43 8.48 -9.58 -4.03
C ILE A 43 8.51 -8.10 -3.72
N LEU A 44 8.66 -7.77 -2.45
CA LEU A 44 8.74 -6.39 -1.98
C LEU A 44 10.20 -5.97 -1.83
N PRO A 45 10.60 -4.84 -2.42
CA PRO A 45 11.93 -4.27 -2.18
C PRO A 45 12.08 -3.81 -0.72
N PHE A 46 10.97 -3.33 -0.14
CA PHE A 46 10.92 -2.89 1.25
C PHE A 46 10.46 -4.00 2.19
N GLN A 47 11.27 -4.28 3.21
CA GLN A 47 10.90 -5.13 4.33
C GLN A 47 10.92 -4.32 5.62
N LYS A 48 9.80 -4.36 6.36
CA LYS A 48 9.61 -3.53 7.56
C LYS A 48 10.02 -2.07 7.24
N GLY A 49 9.48 -1.53 6.14
CA GLY A 49 9.75 -0.18 5.61
C GLY A 49 11.22 0.25 5.43
N TYR A 50 12.17 -0.67 5.47
CA TYR A 50 13.55 -0.45 5.03
C TYR A 50 13.76 -1.10 3.67
N LEU A 51 14.56 -0.45 2.82
CA LEU A 51 14.93 -0.99 1.53
C LEU A 51 16.01 -2.07 1.74
N VAL A 52 15.65 -3.32 1.44
CA VAL A 52 16.53 -4.48 1.64
C VAL A 52 16.91 -5.11 0.30
N ASN A 53 15.97 -5.19 -0.64
CA ASN A 53 16.21 -5.77 -1.95
C ASN A 53 16.32 -4.68 -3.01
N TRP A 54 17.56 -4.29 -3.31
CA TRP A 54 17.90 -3.27 -4.30
C TRP A 54 17.63 -3.70 -5.72
N ASP A 55 17.85 -4.98 -6.06
CA ASP A 55 17.64 -5.49 -7.42
C ASP A 55 16.18 -5.31 -7.86
N VAL A 56 15.25 -5.63 -6.96
CA VAL A 56 13.82 -5.44 -7.20
C VAL A 56 13.48 -3.95 -7.31
N GLN A 57 14.05 -3.11 -6.45
CA GLN A 57 13.78 -1.67 -6.48
C GLN A 57 14.29 -1.02 -7.76
N ARG A 58 15.49 -1.39 -8.22
CA ARG A 58 16.07 -0.92 -9.49
C ARG A 58 15.23 -1.34 -10.67
N GLN A 59 14.82 -2.60 -10.73
CA GLN A 59 13.93 -3.07 -11.80
C GLN A 59 12.58 -2.35 -11.82
N VAL A 60 12.03 -1.99 -10.64
CA VAL A 60 10.84 -1.14 -10.56
C VAL A 60 11.14 0.27 -11.10
N TRP A 61 12.25 0.89 -10.71
CA TRP A 61 12.63 2.21 -11.21
C TRP A 61 12.93 2.23 -12.71
N ASP A 62 13.64 1.25 -13.23
CA ASP A 62 13.93 1.11 -14.67
C ASP A 62 12.65 1.01 -15.49
N TYR A 63 11.66 0.27 -14.98
CA TYR A 63 10.36 0.17 -15.62
C TYR A 63 9.60 1.51 -15.59
N LEU A 64 9.58 2.17 -14.43
CA LEU A 64 8.88 3.44 -14.24
C LEU A 64 9.51 4.58 -15.07
N PHE A 65 10.83 4.74 -15.01
CA PHE A 65 11.54 5.78 -15.75
C PHE A 65 11.72 5.43 -17.24
N GLY A 66 11.55 4.15 -17.57
CA GLY A 66 11.68 3.62 -18.92
C GLY A 66 10.68 4.18 -19.92
N LYS A 67 10.88 3.77 -21.18
CA LYS A 67 10.16 4.32 -22.34
C LYS A 67 8.67 4.01 -22.36
N GLU A 68 8.25 2.97 -21.65
CA GLU A 68 6.87 2.48 -21.63
C GLU A 68 5.97 3.30 -20.70
N MET A 69 6.54 4.02 -19.73
CA MET A 69 5.79 4.76 -18.72
C MET A 69 6.01 6.27 -18.84
N TYR A 70 7.11 6.78 -18.30
CA TYR A 70 7.32 8.21 -18.14
C TYR A 70 8.36 8.80 -19.11
N GLN A 71 9.16 7.97 -19.79
CA GLN A 71 10.17 8.43 -20.75
C GLN A 71 11.06 9.52 -20.15
N VAL A 72 11.61 9.26 -18.97
CA VAL A 72 12.37 10.27 -18.22
C VAL A 72 13.77 10.39 -18.84
N ASP A 73 14.15 11.60 -19.22
CA ASP A 73 15.55 11.92 -19.47
C ASP A 73 16.23 12.25 -18.16
N PHE A 74 17.11 11.36 -17.70
CA PHE A 74 17.68 11.46 -16.36
C PHE A 74 18.58 12.70 -16.19
N VAL A 75 19.35 13.05 -17.22
CA VAL A 75 20.38 14.11 -17.14
C VAL A 75 19.74 15.49 -17.00
N ASP A 76 18.57 15.69 -17.60
CA ASP A 76 17.85 16.96 -17.58
C ASP A 76 16.78 17.04 -16.47
N THR A 77 16.66 15.99 -15.65
CA THR A 77 15.62 15.92 -14.61
C THR A 77 16.18 15.94 -13.19
N ASN A 78 15.37 16.51 -12.28
CA ASN A 78 15.62 16.51 -10.85
C ASN A 78 14.64 15.55 -10.18
N ILE A 79 15.09 14.83 -9.16
CA ILE A 79 14.26 13.85 -8.45
C ILE A 79 14.11 14.22 -6.98
N ILE A 80 12.88 14.11 -6.48
CA ILE A 80 12.56 14.24 -5.05
C ILE A 80 12.09 12.87 -4.56
N ILE A 81 12.76 12.33 -3.54
CA ILE A 81 12.42 11.02 -2.97
C ILE A 81 12.09 11.17 -1.49
N THR A 82 11.04 10.47 -1.07
CA THR A 82 10.67 10.40 0.34
C THR A 82 11.38 9.26 1.05
N GLU A 83 11.89 9.50 2.25
CA GLU A 83 12.48 8.47 3.12
C GLU A 83 11.89 8.47 4.54
N PRO A 84 11.99 7.34 5.27
CA PRO A 84 11.64 7.29 6.68
C PRO A 84 12.47 8.26 7.54
N TYR A 85 11.93 8.67 8.69
CA TYR A 85 12.59 9.61 9.61
C TYR A 85 13.94 9.12 10.16
N PHE A 86 14.06 7.80 10.30
CA PHE A 86 15.22 7.12 10.89
C PHE A 86 15.66 5.99 9.97
N ASN A 87 16.29 6.37 8.86
CA ASN A 87 16.88 5.43 7.90
C ASN A 87 18.34 5.13 8.26
N PHE A 88 18.86 3.98 7.81
CA PHE A 88 20.27 3.66 8.00
C PHE A 88 21.15 4.45 7.03
N THR A 89 22.30 4.92 7.49
CA THR A 89 23.25 5.70 6.68
C THR A 89 23.71 4.90 5.46
N SER A 90 23.98 3.60 5.61
CA SER A 90 24.38 2.75 4.49
C SER A 90 23.31 2.65 3.39
N ILE A 91 22.03 2.53 3.77
CA ILE A 91 20.92 2.52 2.79
C ILE A 91 20.82 3.88 2.09
N GLN A 92 21.02 4.96 2.85
CA GLN A 92 21.02 6.33 2.33
C GLN A 92 22.16 6.58 1.34
N GLU A 93 23.36 6.08 1.62
CA GLU A 93 24.52 6.19 0.75
C GLU A 93 24.33 5.38 -0.53
N SER A 94 23.91 4.11 -0.43
CA SER A 94 23.61 3.28 -1.61
C SER A 94 22.48 3.87 -2.47
N MET A 95 21.47 4.50 -1.85
CA MET A 95 20.42 5.21 -2.60
C MET A 95 20.99 6.36 -3.42
N ASN A 96 21.90 7.13 -2.84
CA ASN A 96 22.52 8.26 -3.54
C ASN A 96 23.44 7.78 -4.66
N GLU A 97 24.24 6.75 -4.40
CA GLU A 97 25.13 6.14 -5.39
C GLU A 97 24.33 5.71 -6.63
N ILE A 98 23.23 4.98 -6.45
CA ILE A 98 22.38 4.56 -7.57
C ILE A 98 21.78 5.78 -8.31
N LEU A 99 21.27 6.79 -7.60
CA LEU A 99 20.60 7.93 -8.24
C LEU A 99 21.57 8.86 -8.98
N PHE A 100 22.77 9.08 -8.43
CA PHE A 100 23.75 9.95 -9.06
C PHE A 100 24.67 9.22 -10.02
N GLU A 101 25.19 8.04 -9.66
CA GLU A 101 26.20 7.35 -10.47
C GLU A 101 25.58 6.48 -11.55
N GLU A 102 24.48 5.78 -11.28
CA GLU A 102 23.83 4.94 -12.29
C GLU A 102 22.84 5.75 -13.14
N TYR A 103 21.89 6.43 -12.50
CA TYR A 103 20.86 7.18 -13.22
C TYR A 103 21.33 8.57 -13.67
N GLN A 104 22.36 9.17 -13.08
CA GLN A 104 22.89 10.47 -13.51
C GLN A 104 21.87 11.62 -13.43
N PHE A 105 21.02 11.63 -12.40
CA PHE A 105 20.12 12.76 -12.14
C PHE A 105 20.89 14.05 -11.86
N GLN A 106 20.38 15.19 -12.34
CA GLN A 106 20.99 16.50 -12.13
C GLN A 106 21.05 16.89 -10.65
N ALA A 107 19.95 16.70 -9.93
CA ALA A 107 19.88 16.89 -8.49
C ALA A 107 18.90 15.91 -7.84
N VAL A 108 19.28 15.44 -6.66
CA VAL A 108 18.50 14.53 -5.84
C VAL A 108 18.19 15.21 -4.51
N LEU A 109 16.91 15.35 -4.18
CA LEU A 109 16.46 15.82 -2.89
C LEU A 109 15.79 14.68 -2.12
N ARG A 110 16.30 14.39 -0.92
CA ARG A 110 15.69 13.45 0.02
C ARG A 110 14.95 14.21 1.11
N VAL A 111 13.67 13.89 1.29
CA VAL A 111 12.80 14.53 2.28
C VAL A 111 11.96 13.48 3.00
N ASN A 112 11.38 13.82 4.15
CA ASN A 112 10.42 12.93 4.78
C ASN A 112 9.02 13.20 4.20
N ALA A 113 8.21 12.15 4.02
CA ALA A 113 6.85 12.28 3.53
C ALA A 113 6.02 13.27 4.38
N GLY A 114 6.08 13.13 5.71
CA GLY A 114 5.40 14.08 6.60
C GLY A 114 5.96 15.51 6.54
N ALA A 115 7.19 15.74 6.08
CA ALA A 115 7.68 17.12 5.90
C ALA A 115 6.97 17.80 4.71
N LEU A 116 6.69 17.04 3.65
CA LEU A 116 5.90 17.52 2.51
C LEU A 116 4.44 17.76 2.92
N SER A 117 3.86 16.86 3.70
CA SER A 117 2.50 17.03 4.25
C SER A 117 2.40 18.24 5.19
N ALA A 118 3.40 18.47 6.05
CA ALA A 118 3.48 19.66 6.90
C ALA A 118 3.57 20.93 6.05
N HIS A 119 4.42 20.92 5.02
CA HIS A 119 4.58 22.05 4.12
C HIS A 119 3.27 22.38 3.40
N ARG A 120 2.54 21.37 2.93
CA ARG A 120 1.20 21.52 2.34
C ARG A 120 0.22 22.18 3.34
N TYR A 121 0.23 21.73 4.59
CA TYR A 121 -0.64 22.24 5.66
C TYR A 121 -0.33 23.69 6.04
N PHE A 122 0.94 24.04 6.23
CA PHE A 122 1.36 25.42 6.53
C PHE A 122 1.11 26.38 5.37
N ARG A 123 1.17 25.89 4.13
CA ARG A 123 0.78 26.68 2.96
C ARG A 123 -0.70 27.03 2.96
N ASP A 124 -1.56 26.10 3.39
CA ASP A 124 -3.00 26.35 3.51
C ASP A 124 -3.35 27.17 4.76
N ASN A 125 -2.54 27.04 5.82
CA ASN A 125 -2.77 27.66 7.11
C ASN A 125 -1.52 28.45 7.54
N PRO A 126 -1.25 29.63 6.92
CA PRO A 126 -0.02 30.39 7.16
C PRO A 126 0.07 31.00 8.57
N SER A 127 -1.05 31.06 9.30
CA SER A 127 -1.10 31.57 10.67
C SER A 127 -0.69 30.52 11.71
N GLU A 128 -0.78 29.23 11.36
CA GLU A 128 -0.48 28.15 12.28
C GLU A 128 1.03 27.88 12.30
N LEU A 129 1.61 27.89 13.50
CA LEU A 129 3.04 27.72 13.68
C LEU A 129 3.45 26.29 13.97
N CYS A 130 2.53 25.42 14.41
CA CYS A 130 2.84 24.03 14.71
C CYS A 130 1.76 23.10 14.17
N CYS A 131 2.13 21.87 13.82
CA CYS A 131 1.20 20.79 13.48
C CYS A 131 1.78 19.44 13.93
N ILE A 132 0.91 18.48 14.22
CA ILE A 132 1.32 17.09 14.45
C ILE A 132 0.81 16.25 13.29
N ILE A 133 1.72 15.49 12.69
CA ILE A 133 1.39 14.60 11.58
C ILE A 133 1.32 13.18 12.10
N VAL A 134 0.17 12.56 11.90
CA VAL A 134 -0.04 11.13 12.11
C VAL A 134 -0.05 10.47 10.74
N ASP A 135 1.08 9.87 10.37
CA ASP A 135 1.29 9.21 9.09
C ASP A 135 1.17 7.70 9.28
N SER A 136 -0.01 7.15 8.99
CA SER A 136 -0.31 5.71 9.05
C SER A 136 -0.12 5.08 7.67
N GLY A 137 1.03 4.46 7.46
CA GLY A 137 1.41 3.84 6.19
C GLY A 137 1.26 2.31 6.17
N TYR A 138 1.81 1.71 5.11
CA TYR A 138 1.77 0.26 4.89
C TYR A 138 2.53 -0.54 5.97
N SER A 139 3.72 -0.11 6.39
CA SER A 139 4.52 -0.84 7.40
C SER A 139 4.54 -0.18 8.77
N PHE A 140 4.39 1.14 8.85
CA PHE A 140 4.62 1.92 10.06
C PHE A 140 3.60 3.01 10.21
N THR A 141 3.35 3.38 11.47
CA THR A 141 2.67 4.62 11.82
C THR A 141 3.68 5.56 12.49
N HIS A 142 3.82 6.77 11.97
CA HIS A 142 4.69 7.81 12.53
C HIS A 142 3.85 8.95 13.09
N ILE A 143 4.17 9.39 14.30
CA ILE A 143 3.61 10.60 14.90
C ILE A 143 4.74 11.60 15.00
N VAL A 144 4.67 12.66 14.20
CA VAL A 144 5.76 13.61 14.03
C VAL A 144 5.27 15.03 14.30
N PRO A 145 5.73 15.66 15.39
CA PRO A 145 5.46 17.07 15.64
C PRO A 145 6.39 17.95 14.80
N TYR A 146 5.78 18.90 14.10
CA TYR A 146 6.43 20.00 13.41
C TYR A 146 6.08 21.30 14.13
N CYS A 147 7.08 22.10 14.46
CA CYS A 147 6.83 23.46 14.89
C CYS A 147 7.82 24.43 14.23
N ARG A 148 7.30 25.56 13.74
CA ARG A 148 7.98 26.55 12.91
C ARG A 148 8.72 25.88 11.75
N SER A 149 8.01 25.02 11.02
CA SER A 149 8.54 24.22 9.91
C SER A 149 9.72 23.30 10.25
N LYS A 150 9.99 23.06 11.54
CA LYS A 150 11.07 22.18 12.00
C LYS A 150 10.51 20.97 12.75
N LYS A 151 10.90 19.76 12.33
CA LYS A 151 10.59 18.52 13.04
C LYS A 151 11.31 18.45 14.38
N LYS A 152 10.61 18.02 15.44
CA LYS A 152 11.19 17.81 16.77
C LYS A 152 11.59 16.35 16.94
N LYS A 153 12.87 16.04 16.69
CA LYS A 153 13.39 14.65 16.70
C LYS A 153 13.13 13.89 18.01
N GLU A 154 13.23 14.59 19.15
CA GLU A 154 13.02 14.02 20.50
C GLU A 154 11.58 13.54 20.74
N ALA A 155 10.60 14.11 20.02
CA ALA A 155 9.19 13.82 20.20
C ALA A 155 8.59 13.04 19.01
N ILE A 156 9.42 12.45 18.16
CA ILE A 156 8.95 11.57 17.08
C ILE A 156 8.67 10.20 17.65
N ILE A 157 7.44 9.74 17.47
CA ILE A 157 7.03 8.38 17.87
C ILE A 157 6.90 7.55 16.60
N ARG A 158 7.54 6.39 16.60
CA ARG A 158 7.36 5.37 15.57
C ARG A 158 6.70 4.15 16.16
N ILE A 159 5.59 3.74 15.57
CA ILE A 159 4.85 2.54 15.93
C ILE A 159 5.05 1.52 14.81
N ASN A 160 5.51 0.32 15.18
CA ASN A 160 5.72 -0.81 14.26
C ASN A 160 4.42 -1.53 13.87
N VAL A 161 3.34 -0.77 13.74
CA VAL A 161 2.01 -1.22 13.33
C VAL A 161 1.60 -0.40 12.12
N GLY A 162 1.24 -1.09 11.06
CA GLY A 162 0.76 -0.50 9.81
C GLY A 162 -0.13 -1.48 9.06
N GLY A 163 -0.52 -1.11 7.84
CA GLY A 163 -1.43 -1.90 7.01
C GLY A 163 -1.03 -3.36 6.80
N LYS A 164 0.27 -3.67 6.72
CA LYS A 164 0.78 -5.04 6.54
C LYS A 164 0.42 -5.94 7.72
N LEU A 165 0.54 -5.43 8.96
CA LEU A 165 0.18 -6.21 10.15
C LEU A 165 -1.32 -6.47 10.17
N LEU A 166 -2.13 -5.45 9.83
CA LEU A 166 -3.58 -5.58 9.73
C LEU A 166 -4.00 -6.60 8.67
N THR A 167 -3.40 -6.54 7.48
CA THR A 167 -3.65 -7.53 6.42
C THR A 167 -3.25 -8.93 6.86
N ASN A 168 -2.10 -9.10 7.54
CA ASN A 168 -1.70 -10.40 8.08
C ASN A 168 -2.66 -10.93 9.14
N HIS A 169 -3.12 -10.06 10.05
CA HIS A 169 -4.10 -10.45 11.06
C HIS A 169 -5.44 -10.87 10.43
N LEU A 170 -5.89 -10.14 9.40
CA LEU A 170 -7.08 -10.52 8.63
C LEU A 170 -6.91 -11.88 7.95
N LYS A 171 -5.73 -12.17 7.37
CA LYS A 171 -5.42 -13.49 6.81
C LYS A 171 -5.52 -14.60 7.85
N GLU A 172 -4.98 -14.39 9.05
CA GLU A 172 -5.05 -15.36 10.15
C GLU A 172 -6.50 -15.64 10.56
N ILE A 173 -7.33 -14.60 10.70
CA ILE A 173 -8.75 -14.75 11.07
C ILE A 173 -9.51 -15.54 10.00
N ILE A 174 -9.36 -15.21 8.72
CA ILE A 174 -10.08 -15.88 7.63
C ILE A 174 -9.60 -17.34 7.47
N SER A 175 -8.29 -17.55 7.54
CA SER A 175 -7.67 -18.88 7.43
C SER A 175 -8.07 -19.83 8.55
N TYR A 176 -8.29 -19.30 9.75
CA TYR A 176 -8.77 -20.10 10.87
C TYR A 176 -10.25 -20.49 10.73
N ARG A 177 -11.08 -19.63 10.13
CA ARG A 177 -12.54 -19.80 10.13
C ARG A 177 -13.08 -20.63 8.96
N GLN A 178 -12.66 -20.34 7.72
CA GLN A 178 -13.37 -20.84 6.54
C GLN A 178 -12.46 -21.27 5.39
N LEU A 179 -11.44 -20.46 5.04
CA LEU A 179 -10.70 -20.63 3.78
C LEU A 179 -9.20 -20.42 4.00
N HIS A 180 -8.36 -21.39 3.61
CA HIS A 180 -6.90 -21.29 3.74
C HIS A 180 -6.33 -20.31 2.71
N VAL A 181 -6.31 -19.02 3.04
CA VAL A 181 -5.92 -17.88 2.17
C VAL A 181 -4.54 -17.30 2.53
N MET A 182 -3.70 -18.06 3.22
CA MET A 182 -2.40 -17.56 3.71
C MET A 182 -1.47 -17.08 2.58
N ASP A 183 -1.55 -17.74 1.43
CA ASP A 183 -0.75 -17.42 0.24
C ASP A 183 -1.38 -16.29 -0.60
N GLU A 184 -2.68 -16.00 -0.41
CA GLU A 184 -3.47 -15.08 -1.23
C GLU A 184 -3.51 -13.65 -0.67
N THR A 185 -2.33 -13.07 -0.41
CA THR A 185 -2.26 -11.75 0.25
C THR A 185 -2.82 -10.61 -0.59
N HIS A 186 -2.73 -10.70 -1.93
CA HIS A 186 -3.27 -9.68 -2.82
C HIS A 186 -4.80 -9.59 -2.68
N VAL A 187 -5.48 -10.75 -2.74
CA VAL A 187 -6.93 -10.83 -2.60
C VAL A 187 -7.38 -10.33 -1.23
N ILE A 188 -6.69 -10.71 -0.15
CA ILE A 188 -7.05 -10.25 1.19
C ILE A 188 -6.78 -8.75 1.39
N ASN A 189 -5.79 -8.17 0.70
CA ASN A 189 -5.61 -6.73 0.71
C ASN A 189 -6.77 -6.01 0.00
N GLN A 190 -7.27 -6.54 -1.12
CA GLN A 190 -8.46 -6.01 -1.80
C GLN A 190 -9.70 -6.09 -0.89
N VAL A 191 -9.96 -7.25 -0.28
CA VAL A 191 -11.07 -7.43 0.67
C VAL A 191 -11.01 -6.40 1.80
N LYS A 192 -9.80 -6.16 2.35
CA LYS A 192 -9.60 -5.15 3.39
C LYS A 192 -9.94 -3.75 2.88
N GLU A 193 -9.52 -3.38 1.68
CA GLU A 193 -9.76 -2.05 1.11
C GLU A 193 -11.21 -1.84 0.68
N ASP A 194 -11.90 -2.89 0.23
CA ASP A 194 -13.27 -2.83 -0.28
C ASP A 194 -14.33 -2.99 0.83
N VAL A 195 -14.07 -3.79 1.88
CA VAL A 195 -15.08 -4.17 2.91
C VAL A 195 -14.78 -3.57 4.29
N CYS A 196 -13.51 -3.50 4.70
CA CYS A 196 -13.21 -3.12 6.08
C CYS A 196 -13.48 -1.64 6.33
N TYR A 197 -14.04 -1.35 7.50
CA TYR A 197 -14.29 0.00 7.98
C TYR A 197 -13.89 0.13 9.44
N VAL A 198 -13.78 1.37 9.93
CA VAL A 198 -13.51 1.66 11.33
C VAL A 198 -14.83 1.93 12.04
N SER A 199 -15.16 1.10 13.03
CA SER A 199 -16.34 1.29 13.88
C SER A 199 -16.19 2.50 14.80
N GLN A 200 -17.30 3.18 15.08
CA GLN A 200 -17.36 4.23 16.11
C GLN A 200 -17.47 3.66 17.53
N ASP A 201 -18.21 2.55 17.69
CA ASP A 201 -18.40 1.84 18.96
C ASP A 201 -18.26 0.33 18.76
N PHE A 202 -17.07 -0.16 19.12
CA PHE A 202 -16.69 -1.55 18.91
C PHE A 202 -17.59 -2.55 19.65
N TYR A 203 -17.98 -2.24 20.90
CA TYR A 203 -18.75 -3.20 21.71
C TYR A 203 -20.19 -3.31 21.21
N LYS A 204 -20.78 -2.18 20.84
CA LYS A 204 -22.11 -2.15 20.24
C LYS A 204 -22.17 -2.90 18.91
N ASP A 205 -21.21 -2.64 18.02
CA ASP A 205 -21.15 -3.33 16.73
C ASP A 205 -20.87 -4.83 16.89
N MET A 206 -20.11 -5.23 17.91
CA MET A 206 -19.89 -6.63 18.25
C MET A 206 -21.17 -7.33 18.69
N ASP A 207 -22.04 -6.64 19.44
CA ASP A 207 -23.33 -7.21 19.86
C ASP A 207 -24.29 -7.34 18.68
N ILE A 208 -24.32 -6.37 17.77
CA ILE A 208 -25.06 -6.48 16.50
C ILE A 208 -24.53 -7.63 15.65
N ALA A 209 -23.21 -7.81 15.57
CA ALA A 209 -22.58 -8.87 14.79
C ALA A 209 -22.90 -10.29 15.30
N LYS A 210 -23.34 -10.45 16.56
CA LYS A 210 -23.81 -11.72 17.12
C LYS A 210 -25.24 -12.07 16.70
N LEU A 211 -26.02 -11.09 16.26
CA LEU A 211 -27.38 -11.30 15.77
C LEU A 211 -27.35 -12.11 14.46
N LYS A 212 -28.47 -12.76 14.12
CA LYS A 212 -28.60 -13.61 12.93
C LYS A 212 -29.62 -13.02 11.97
N GLY A 213 -29.44 -13.28 10.68
CA GLY A 213 -30.40 -12.85 9.65
C GLY A 213 -30.31 -11.35 9.37
N GLU A 214 -31.46 -10.74 9.05
CA GLU A 214 -31.58 -9.34 8.63
C GLU A 214 -31.14 -8.33 9.71
N ASP A 215 -31.19 -8.72 10.99
CA ASP A 215 -30.79 -7.87 12.13
C ASP A 215 -29.27 -7.68 12.22
N ASN A 216 -28.48 -8.53 11.55
CA ASN A 216 -27.03 -8.39 11.51
C ASN A 216 -26.62 -7.45 10.38
N THR A 217 -26.52 -6.15 10.69
CA THR A 217 -26.11 -5.13 9.73
C THR A 217 -24.61 -5.13 9.41
N VAL A 218 -23.81 -5.95 10.11
CA VAL A 218 -22.35 -5.99 10.00
C VAL A 218 -21.88 -7.07 9.02
N MET A 219 -22.66 -8.14 8.85
CA MET A 219 -22.35 -9.20 7.89
C MET A 219 -22.34 -8.64 6.47
N VAL A 220 -21.35 -9.04 5.67
CA VAL A 220 -21.22 -8.74 4.24
C VAL A 220 -20.75 -10.00 3.52
N ASP A 221 -21.39 -10.33 2.40
CA ASP A 221 -20.93 -11.40 1.50
C ASP A 221 -19.96 -10.80 0.47
N TYR A 222 -18.74 -11.33 0.42
CA TYR A 222 -17.73 -10.92 -0.56
C TYR A 222 -17.43 -12.08 -1.51
N VAL A 223 -17.56 -11.86 -2.81
CA VAL A 223 -17.23 -12.85 -3.83
C VAL A 223 -15.75 -12.76 -4.15
N LEU A 224 -15.01 -13.83 -3.89
CA LEU A 224 -13.59 -13.92 -4.21
C LEU A 224 -13.39 -14.02 -5.73
N PRO A 225 -12.31 -13.42 -6.27
CA PRO A 225 -11.97 -13.58 -7.67
C PRO A 225 -11.58 -15.02 -7.97
N ASP A 226 -12.19 -15.61 -9.01
CA ASP A 226 -11.88 -16.95 -9.52
C ASP A 226 -10.81 -16.92 -10.61
N PHE A 227 -10.40 -15.71 -11.03
CA PHE A 227 -9.41 -15.43 -12.07
C PHE A 227 -9.73 -15.99 -13.47
N SER A 228 -10.87 -16.66 -13.63
CA SER A 228 -11.36 -17.21 -14.88
C SER A 228 -12.44 -16.33 -15.49
N THR A 229 -13.37 -15.85 -14.66
CA THR A 229 -14.48 -14.98 -15.04
C THR A 229 -14.43 -13.64 -14.31
N ILE A 230 -13.99 -13.65 -13.05
CA ILE A 230 -13.93 -12.51 -12.15
C ILE A 230 -12.46 -12.26 -11.80
N LYS A 231 -11.90 -11.16 -12.33
CA LYS A 231 -10.52 -10.75 -12.06
C LYS A 231 -10.35 -10.00 -10.73
N LYS A 232 -11.35 -9.22 -10.33
CA LYS A 232 -11.40 -8.49 -9.06
C LYS A 232 -12.66 -8.91 -8.29
N GLY A 233 -12.51 -9.25 -7.02
CA GLY A 233 -13.65 -9.57 -6.16
C GLY A 233 -14.56 -8.36 -5.94
N PHE A 234 -15.76 -8.61 -5.41
CA PHE A 234 -16.72 -7.55 -5.13
C PHE A 234 -17.66 -7.94 -3.96
N CYS A 235 -18.19 -6.92 -3.31
CA CYS A 235 -19.20 -7.06 -2.25
C CYS A 235 -20.59 -7.26 -2.88
N LYS A 236 -21.34 -8.26 -2.44
CA LYS A 236 -22.73 -8.43 -2.87
C LYS A 236 -23.60 -7.30 -2.31
N PRO A 237 -24.55 -6.76 -3.09
CA PRO A 237 -25.61 -5.89 -2.57
C PRO A 237 -26.40 -6.60 -1.48
N ARG A 238 -26.91 -5.84 -0.51
CA ARG A 238 -27.61 -6.42 0.65
C ARG A 238 -28.83 -7.25 0.24
N GLU A 239 -29.46 -6.91 -0.88
CA GLU A 239 -30.61 -7.62 -1.44
C GLU A 239 -30.26 -9.03 -1.96
N GLU A 240 -28.99 -9.26 -2.31
CA GLU A 240 -28.49 -10.53 -2.88
C GLU A 240 -27.72 -11.38 -1.84
N MET A 241 -27.64 -10.91 -0.59
CA MET A 241 -26.91 -11.58 0.47
C MET A 241 -27.65 -12.79 1.02
N VAL A 242 -26.89 -13.85 1.36
CA VAL A 242 -27.45 -15.08 1.94
C VAL A 242 -27.51 -14.96 3.46
N LEU A 243 -28.56 -14.32 3.94
CA LEU A 243 -28.78 -14.06 5.38
C LEU A 243 -29.09 -15.32 6.21
N SER A 244 -29.34 -16.46 5.55
CA SER A 244 -29.70 -17.73 6.20
C SER A 244 -28.50 -18.57 6.67
N GLY A 245 -27.26 -18.13 6.42
CA GLY A 245 -26.03 -18.79 6.88
C GLY A 245 -25.77 -20.19 6.27
N LYS A 246 -26.51 -20.58 5.23
CA LYS A 246 -26.27 -21.79 4.44
C LYS A 246 -25.99 -21.42 2.99
N TYR A 247 -24.72 -21.34 2.63
CA TYR A 247 -24.31 -21.26 1.22
C TYR A 247 -24.70 -22.58 0.52
N LYS A 248 -25.30 -22.48 -0.67
CA LYS A 248 -25.58 -23.67 -1.50
C LYS A 248 -24.25 -24.27 -1.94
N THR A 249 -24.15 -25.59 -1.92
CA THR A 249 -22.96 -26.35 -2.34
C THR A 249 -22.56 -25.92 -3.76
N GLY A 250 -21.48 -25.14 -3.87
CA GLY A 250 -20.99 -24.59 -5.15
C GLY A 250 -20.73 -23.08 -5.16
N GLU A 251 -21.21 -22.33 -4.17
CA GLU A 251 -20.93 -20.89 -4.00
C GLU A 251 -19.97 -20.62 -2.82
N GLN A 252 -18.85 -21.35 -2.78
CA GLN A 252 -17.78 -21.11 -1.80
C GLN A 252 -16.81 -20.02 -2.27
#